data_AF-A0A496WGQ2-F1
#
_entry.id   AF-A0A496WGQ2-F1
#
_cell.length_a   1.000
_cell.length_b   1.000
_cell.length_c   1.000
_cell.angle_alpha   90.00
_cell.angle_beta   90.00
_cell.angle_gamma   90.00
#
_symmetry.space_group_name_H-M   'P 1'
#
loop_
_entity.id
_entity.type
_entity.pdbx_description
1 polymer ?
#
loop_
_entity_poly.entity_id
_entity_poly.type
_entity_poly.pdbx_seq_one_letter_code
_entity_poly.pdbx_strand_id
1 'polypeptide(L)'
;MSRKVLWGTTLGAALFFMIVGVIFWGGFNTAMEATNTLEFCISCHEMEENVYQEYKKTIHYTNRSGVRATCSDCHVPDPWVHKVVRKVQASNEVLHKVLGTIDTPEKFDEKRLELARHVWDAMKATDSRECRNCHDFGSMNPEVQKKRSRKQHINGIEAGNTCIDCHKGIAHKKVHDQLTDAELTALEQPVPGTNHPIPPQWQVLIDGGSSSKQSSAETVEVIIEEPVEAVIEETTVAVVTPAASTTDSGGDIDWSAIEPAVITLFYPGQASMEWALKGSDHGGKRAFVSGDRCFECHEEEEEDIGEIIVIGEKVEPTPIPGKRGSIPVQVQAAHDAVNLYLRFQWEDGEHAPVPFVDGGKMDPDNPIKLAIMLSTDDEDDPKVEYTERAGCWQSCHHDNNYMPHQPDESVLTSSPLAQRLDLGKGFTKYLKESRIEIEIEGKDGKMRGGWDKLKDEADIQAALENGSFMDLLRYKAGTGESEDGYILAERVMTGGQGVDFTGSLDNGVWTVEMIRKLTSDQPGDISMSTDEWYNFGFAIHDDYSSSRFHHVSLGLKLGFDDEDAEINAIAK
;
A
#
# COMPACT_ATOMS: atom_id res chain seq x y z
N MET A 1 -28.01 -9.48 80.51
CA MET A 1 -28.63 -9.78 79.20
C MET A 1 -28.66 -11.30 79.01
N SER A 2 -29.81 -11.91 78.73
CA SER A 2 -29.89 -13.37 78.52
C SER A 2 -29.05 -13.78 77.32
N ARG A 3 -28.33 -14.90 77.38
CA ARG A 3 -27.59 -15.47 76.23
C ARG A 3 -28.46 -15.57 74.97
N LYS A 4 -29.77 -15.83 75.12
CA LYS A 4 -30.73 -15.86 74.00
C LYS A 4 -30.96 -14.49 73.37
N VAL A 5 -30.95 -13.42 74.17
CA VAL A 5 -31.06 -12.05 73.68
C VAL A 5 -29.77 -11.66 72.97
N LEU A 6 -28.61 -11.95 73.56
CA LEU A 6 -27.31 -11.63 72.96
C LEU A 6 -27.12 -12.33 71.60
N TRP A 7 -27.40 -13.64 71.53
CA TRP A 7 -27.25 -14.44 70.30
C TRP A 7 -28.35 -14.16 69.26
N GLY A 8 -29.58 -13.86 69.70
CA GLY A 8 -30.68 -13.46 68.83
C GLY A 8 -30.45 -12.08 68.21
N THR A 9 -29.90 -11.12 68.97
CA THR A 9 -29.54 -9.79 68.44
C THR A 9 -28.35 -9.84 67.49
N THR A 10 -27.36 -10.72 67.72
CA THR A 10 -26.22 -10.86 66.81
C THR A 10 -26.60 -11.56 65.51
N LEU A 11 -27.47 -12.58 65.55
CA LEU A 11 -27.99 -13.24 64.35
C LEU A 11 -28.93 -12.33 63.55
N GLY A 12 -29.80 -11.58 64.23
CA GLY A 12 -30.67 -10.57 63.59
C GLY A 12 -29.87 -9.44 62.94
N ALA A 13 -28.84 -8.92 63.62
CA ALA A 13 -27.95 -7.92 63.06
C ALA A 13 -27.15 -8.47 61.86
N ALA A 14 -26.62 -9.69 61.97
CA ALA A 14 -25.90 -10.34 60.86
C ALA A 14 -26.80 -10.53 59.62
N LEU A 15 -28.04 -10.99 59.81
CA LEU A 15 -29.01 -11.14 58.73
C LEU A 15 -29.40 -9.79 58.12
N PHE A 16 -29.59 -8.76 58.94
CA PHE A 16 -29.87 -7.41 58.47
C PHE A 16 -28.72 -6.86 57.61
N PHE A 17 -27.48 -6.91 58.10
CA PHE A 17 -26.32 -6.43 57.33
C PHE A 17 -26.06 -7.26 56.07
N MET A 18 -26.36 -8.56 56.10
CA MET A 18 -26.30 -9.40 54.90
C MET A 18 -27.33 -8.96 53.85
N ILE A 19 -28.59 -8.74 54.25
CA ILE A 19 -29.65 -8.26 53.33
C ILE A 19 -29.29 -6.89 52.77
N VAL A 20 -28.84 -5.96 53.62
CA VAL A 20 -28.38 -4.63 53.19
C VAL A 20 -27.20 -4.75 52.22
N GLY A 21 -26.24 -5.63 52.52
CA GLY A 21 -25.08 -5.89 51.65
C GLY A 21 -25.49 -6.43 50.28
N VAL A 22 -26.42 -7.38 50.22
CA VAL A 22 -26.94 -7.93 48.95
C VAL A 22 -27.68 -6.85 48.15
N ILE A 23 -28.53 -6.05 48.80
CA ILE A 23 -29.25 -4.95 48.13
C ILE A 23 -28.26 -3.91 47.57
N PHE A 24 -27.27 -3.53 48.36
CA PHE A 24 -26.26 -2.56 47.93
C PHE A 24 -25.40 -3.11 46.78
N TRP A 25 -24.93 -4.36 46.90
CA TRP A 25 -24.15 -5.02 45.85
C TRP A 25 -24.95 -5.17 44.55
N GLY A 26 -26.20 -5.64 44.65
CA GLY A 26 -27.09 -5.79 43.51
C GLY A 26 -27.38 -4.44 42.86
N GLY A 27 -27.80 -3.45 43.66
CA GLY A 27 -28.09 -2.10 43.18
C GLY A 27 -26.88 -1.43 42.52
N PHE A 28 -25.68 -1.59 43.10
CA PHE A 28 -24.44 -1.06 42.53
C PHE A 28 -24.12 -1.68 41.17
N ASN A 29 -24.17 -3.01 41.04
CA ASN A 29 -23.88 -3.68 39.76
C ASN A 29 -24.96 -3.38 38.71
N THR A 30 -26.23 -3.32 39.09
CA THR A 30 -27.31 -2.90 38.19
C THR A 30 -27.10 -1.47 37.69
N ALA A 31 -26.75 -0.54 38.57
CA ALA A 31 -26.42 0.82 38.15
C ALA A 31 -25.20 0.85 37.23
N MET A 32 -24.19 0.03 37.51
CA MET A 32 -23.02 -0.05 36.65
C MET A 32 -23.35 -0.53 35.25
N GLU A 33 -24.16 -1.57 35.14
CA GLU A 33 -24.58 -2.10 33.85
C GLU A 33 -25.50 -1.14 33.10
N ALA A 34 -26.44 -0.49 33.80
CA ALA A 34 -27.30 0.53 33.20
C ALA A 34 -26.50 1.70 32.59
N THR A 35 -25.36 2.06 33.21
CA THR A 35 -24.48 3.12 32.69
C THR A 35 -23.53 2.64 31.58
N ASN A 36 -23.59 1.37 31.17
CA ASN A 36 -22.85 0.82 30.03
C ASN A 36 -23.72 0.64 28.79
N THR A 37 -25.03 0.88 28.87
CA THR A 37 -25.90 0.71 27.71
C THR A 37 -25.70 1.83 26.69
N LEU A 38 -26.03 1.53 25.44
CA LEU A 38 -25.99 2.50 24.36
C LEU A 38 -26.90 3.70 24.67
N GLU A 39 -28.11 3.45 25.19
CA GLU A 39 -29.10 4.49 25.53
C GLU A 39 -28.56 5.47 26.58
N PHE A 40 -27.79 4.98 27.56
CA PHE A 40 -27.14 5.85 28.53
C PHE A 40 -26.04 6.69 27.87
N CYS A 41 -25.18 6.07 27.07
CA CYS A 41 -24.06 6.76 26.42
C CYS A 41 -24.54 7.90 25.51
N ILE A 42 -25.65 7.71 24.80
CA ILE A 42 -26.24 8.72 23.91
C ILE A 42 -27.26 9.63 24.60
N SER A 43 -27.44 9.52 25.91
CA SER A 43 -28.36 10.41 26.65
C SER A 43 -27.86 11.85 26.74
N CYS A 44 -26.57 12.07 26.48
CA CYS A 44 -25.98 13.39 26.29
C CYS A 44 -26.01 13.77 24.80
N HIS A 45 -26.52 14.97 24.49
CA HIS A 45 -26.64 15.46 23.11
C HIS A 45 -25.30 15.52 22.37
N GLU A 46 -24.19 15.79 23.07
CA GLU A 46 -22.84 15.79 22.48
C GLU A 46 -22.46 14.43 21.92
N MET A 47 -22.91 13.34 22.56
CA MET A 47 -22.63 11.98 22.10
C MET A 47 -23.62 11.57 21.00
N GLU A 48 -24.89 11.92 21.14
CA GLU A 48 -25.96 11.58 20.19
C GLU A 48 -25.77 12.28 18.83
N GLU A 49 -25.45 13.57 18.84
CA GLU A 49 -25.36 14.40 17.63
C GLU A 49 -24.04 14.19 16.87
N ASN A 50 -22.97 13.80 17.56
CA ASN A 50 -21.64 13.62 16.97
C ASN A 50 -21.31 12.12 16.79
N VAL A 51 -20.63 11.52 17.77
CA VAL A 51 -20.01 10.19 17.65
C VAL A 51 -20.99 9.06 17.37
N TYR A 52 -22.24 9.17 17.84
CA TYR A 52 -23.28 8.17 17.54
C TYR A 52 -23.68 8.19 16.06
N GLN A 53 -23.79 9.38 15.44
CA GLN A 53 -24.09 9.49 14.01
C GLN A 53 -23.00 8.87 13.14
N GLU A 54 -21.75 8.95 13.60
CA GLU A 54 -20.59 8.35 12.97
C GLU A 54 -20.59 6.82 13.14
N TYR A 55 -20.80 6.35 14.37
CA TYR A 55 -20.88 4.92 14.71
C TYR A 55 -21.91 4.16 13.86
N LYS A 56 -23.08 4.76 13.60
CA LYS A 56 -24.14 4.16 12.78
C LYS A 56 -23.71 3.80 11.36
N LYS A 57 -22.63 4.40 10.85
CA LYS A 57 -22.10 4.16 9.50
C LYS A 57 -21.07 3.03 9.45
N THR A 58 -20.86 2.31 10.57
CA THR A 58 -19.76 1.36 10.73
C THR A 58 -20.25 -0.08 10.84
N ILE A 59 -19.34 -1.04 10.63
CA ILE A 59 -19.61 -2.47 10.79
C ILE A 59 -19.95 -2.84 12.25
N HIS A 60 -19.52 -2.05 13.22
CA HIS A 60 -19.87 -2.27 14.63
C HIS A 60 -21.36 -1.98 14.91
N TYR A 61 -21.99 -1.14 14.09
CA TYR A 61 -23.44 -0.90 14.16
C TYR A 61 -24.26 -1.86 13.28
N THR A 62 -23.86 -2.10 12.04
CA THR A 62 -24.58 -3.01 11.14
C THR A 62 -23.60 -3.98 10.48
N ASN A 63 -23.76 -5.27 10.77
CA ASN A 63 -22.92 -6.33 10.22
C ASN A 63 -23.71 -7.60 9.93
N ARG A 64 -23.03 -8.56 9.31
CA ARG A 64 -23.58 -9.86 8.89
C ARG A 64 -23.96 -10.81 10.04
N SER A 65 -23.35 -10.69 11.23
CA SER A 65 -23.61 -11.62 12.35
C SER A 65 -24.76 -11.15 13.25
N GLY A 66 -25.10 -9.86 13.21
CA GLY A 66 -26.08 -9.24 14.11
C GLY A 66 -25.50 -8.93 15.50
N VAL A 67 -24.26 -9.33 15.80
CA VAL A 67 -23.58 -9.04 17.07
C VAL A 67 -22.92 -7.67 16.95
N ARG A 68 -23.27 -6.74 17.84
CA ARG A 68 -22.80 -5.35 17.79
C ARG A 68 -21.85 -5.07 18.95
N ALA A 69 -20.75 -4.38 18.65
CA ALA A 69 -19.94 -3.73 19.68
C ALA A 69 -20.48 -2.31 19.85
N THR A 70 -21.03 -2.01 21.02
CA THR A 70 -21.58 -0.73 21.42
C THR A 70 -20.52 0.17 22.05
N CYS A 71 -20.91 1.35 22.53
CA CYS A 71 -19.97 2.34 23.09
C CYS A 71 -19.13 1.78 24.23
N SER A 72 -19.74 1.02 25.15
CA SER A 72 -19.06 0.49 26.33
C SER A 72 -18.08 -0.61 25.99
N ASP A 73 -18.35 -1.44 24.99
CA ASP A 73 -17.47 -2.54 24.56
C ASP A 73 -16.07 -2.03 24.15
N CYS A 74 -15.98 -0.78 23.66
CA CYS A 74 -14.72 -0.14 23.27
C CYS A 74 -14.19 0.87 24.31
N HIS A 75 -15.07 1.60 25.01
CA HIS A 75 -14.66 2.72 25.88
C HIS A 75 -14.68 2.40 27.38
N VAL A 76 -15.23 1.25 27.77
CA VAL A 76 -15.36 0.81 29.17
C VAL A 76 -14.74 -0.58 29.30
N PRO A 77 -13.61 -0.73 30.00
CA PRO A 77 -12.97 -2.04 30.15
C PRO A 77 -13.89 -3.07 30.79
N ASP A 78 -13.87 -4.30 30.29
CA ASP A 78 -14.63 -5.39 30.90
C ASP A 78 -14.13 -5.85 32.27
N PRO A 79 -12.82 -6.02 32.49
CA PRO A 79 -12.32 -6.43 33.79
C PRO A 79 -12.68 -5.41 34.88
N TRP A 80 -13.26 -5.90 35.98
CA TRP A 80 -13.92 -5.08 36.99
C TRP A 80 -13.06 -3.92 37.53
N VAL A 81 -11.78 -4.16 37.82
CA VAL A 81 -10.88 -3.12 38.35
C VAL A 81 -10.71 -1.99 37.33
N HIS A 82 -10.47 -2.33 36.07
CA HIS A 82 -10.29 -1.34 35.00
C HIS A 82 -11.60 -0.61 34.68
N LYS A 83 -12.74 -1.33 34.73
CA LYS A 83 -14.09 -0.76 34.60
C LYS A 83 -14.32 0.35 35.62
N VAL A 84 -14.05 0.06 36.90
CA VAL A 84 -14.22 1.03 37.99
C VAL A 84 -13.29 2.23 37.83
N VAL A 85 -12.02 2.03 37.49
CA VAL A 85 -11.07 3.14 37.23
C VAL A 85 -11.58 4.05 36.12
N ARG A 86 -12.01 3.49 34.98
CA ARG A 86 -12.55 4.26 33.85
C ARG A 86 -13.83 5.02 34.23
N LYS A 87 -14.71 4.42 35.02
CA LYS A 87 -15.94 5.06 35.51
C LYS A 87 -15.65 6.20 36.49
N VAL A 88 -14.59 6.08 37.30
CA VAL A 88 -14.10 7.21 38.11
C VAL A 88 -13.55 8.32 37.21
N GLN A 89 -12.75 8.00 36.20
CA GLN A 89 -12.24 9.00 35.23
C GLN A 89 -13.38 9.70 34.48
N ALA A 90 -14.46 8.97 34.16
CA ALA A 90 -15.64 9.51 33.50
C ALA A 90 -16.35 10.62 34.30
N SER A 91 -16.10 10.76 35.61
CA SER A 91 -16.66 11.89 36.37
C SER A 91 -16.18 13.24 35.82
N ASN A 92 -15.02 13.29 35.15
CA ASN A 92 -14.54 14.49 34.50
C ASN A 92 -15.39 14.88 33.28
N GLU A 93 -15.97 13.90 32.56
CA GLU A 93 -16.88 14.17 31.43
C GLU A 93 -18.15 14.88 31.91
N VAL A 94 -18.65 14.54 33.10
CA VAL A 94 -19.78 15.24 33.74
C VAL A 94 -19.43 16.69 34.09
N LEU A 95 -18.21 16.94 34.57
CA LEU A 95 -17.74 18.31 34.82
C LEU A 95 -17.71 19.11 33.52
N HIS A 96 -17.15 18.55 32.45
CA HIS A 96 -17.07 19.19 31.14
C HIS A 96 -18.44 19.39 30.46
N LYS A 97 -19.39 18.50 30.72
CA LYS A 97 -20.81 18.68 30.36
C LYS A 97 -21.40 19.91 31.03
N VAL A 98 -21.18 20.07 32.35
CA VAL A 98 -21.67 21.25 33.10
C VAL A 98 -21.00 22.54 32.63
N LEU A 99 -19.73 22.48 32.26
CA LEU A 99 -18.98 23.63 31.74
C LEU A 99 -19.29 23.96 30.28
N GLY A 100 -19.96 23.08 29.53
CA GLY A 100 -20.28 23.28 28.11
C GLY A 100 -19.05 23.36 27.21
N THR A 101 -17.99 22.60 27.52
CA THR A 101 -16.72 22.69 26.76
C THR A 101 -16.80 22.05 25.37
N ILE A 102 -17.77 21.16 25.13
CA ILE A 102 -18.01 20.47 23.85
C ILE A 102 -19.51 20.40 23.52
N ASP A 103 -20.32 21.33 24.04
CA ASP A 103 -21.79 21.30 23.96
C ASP A 103 -22.38 21.68 22.59
N THR A 104 -21.55 21.98 21.59
CA THR A 104 -21.96 22.13 20.19
C THR A 104 -21.07 21.29 19.28
N PRO A 105 -21.54 20.89 18.09
CA PRO A 105 -20.72 20.17 17.12
C PRO A 105 -19.41 20.87 16.78
N GLU A 106 -19.41 22.20 16.69
CA GLU A 106 -18.22 23.00 16.38
C GLU A 106 -17.18 22.89 17.51
N LYS A 107 -17.61 23.05 18.77
CA LYS A 107 -16.71 22.90 19.92
C LYS A 107 -16.19 21.46 20.07
N PHE A 108 -17.04 20.47 19.77
CA PHE A 108 -16.62 19.07 19.75
C PHE A 108 -15.55 18.83 18.68
N ASP A 109 -15.74 19.35 17.47
CA ASP A 109 -14.79 19.23 16.37
C ASP A 109 -13.47 19.96 16.66
N GLU A 110 -13.49 21.14 17.28
CA GLU A 110 -12.29 21.86 17.75
C GLU A 110 -11.46 21.04 18.74
N LYS A 111 -12.10 20.18 19.54
CA LYS A 111 -11.45 19.31 20.52
C LYS A 111 -11.23 17.87 20.04
N ARG A 112 -11.65 17.53 18.82
CA ARG A 112 -11.71 16.14 18.36
C ARG A 112 -10.35 15.46 18.37
N LEU A 113 -9.30 16.13 17.89
CA LEU A 113 -7.94 15.55 17.88
C LEU A 113 -7.43 15.33 19.32
N GLU A 114 -7.66 16.28 20.22
CA GLU A 114 -7.28 16.15 21.63
C GLU A 114 -7.99 14.96 22.30
N LEU A 115 -9.31 14.85 22.12
CA LEU A 115 -10.11 13.74 22.64
C LEU A 115 -9.71 12.39 22.03
N ALA A 116 -9.41 12.36 20.73
CA ALA A 116 -8.95 11.17 20.05
C ALA A 116 -7.60 10.69 20.59
N ARG A 117 -6.64 11.62 20.80
CA ARG A 117 -5.33 11.30 21.41
C ARG A 117 -5.49 10.63 22.78
N HIS A 118 -6.37 11.15 23.64
CA HIS A 118 -6.63 10.52 24.95
C HIS A 118 -7.11 9.07 24.83
N VAL A 119 -8.01 8.78 23.87
CA VAL A 119 -8.51 7.43 23.63
C VAL A 119 -7.43 6.54 23.04
N TRP A 120 -6.65 7.04 22.08
CA TRP A 120 -5.55 6.29 21.46
C TRP A 120 -4.48 5.94 22.49
N ASP A 121 -4.07 6.90 23.33
CA ASP A 121 -3.10 6.69 24.39
C ASP A 121 -3.59 5.66 25.40
N ALA A 122 -4.86 5.73 25.80
CA ALA A 122 -5.46 4.76 26.71
C ALA A 122 -5.48 3.35 26.10
N MET A 123 -5.96 3.21 24.87
CA MET A 123 -6.00 1.93 24.16
C MET A 123 -4.58 1.38 23.95
N LYS A 124 -3.61 2.23 23.63
CA LYS A 124 -2.22 1.83 23.43
C LYS A 124 -1.58 1.34 24.72
N ALA A 125 -1.75 2.08 25.81
CA ALA A 125 -1.23 1.73 27.12
C ALA A 125 -1.81 0.43 27.70
N THR A 126 -3.00 0.03 27.24
CA THR A 126 -3.65 -1.22 27.65
C THR A 126 -3.57 -2.30 26.57
N ASP A 127 -2.67 -2.16 25.60
CA ASP A 127 -2.50 -3.11 24.51
C ASP A 127 -3.85 -3.48 23.86
N SER A 128 -4.60 -2.44 23.49
CA SER A 128 -5.95 -2.47 22.90
C SER A 128 -6.84 -3.61 23.45
N ARG A 129 -6.81 -3.82 24.77
CA ARG A 129 -7.54 -4.88 25.48
C ARG A 129 -9.00 -5.00 25.02
N GLU A 130 -9.68 -3.87 24.89
CA GLU A 130 -11.08 -3.81 24.48
C GLU A 130 -11.29 -4.29 23.03
N CYS A 131 -10.35 -4.01 22.13
CA CYS A 131 -10.39 -4.55 20.77
C CYS A 131 -10.21 -6.07 20.77
N ARG A 132 -9.25 -6.57 21.57
CA ARG A 132 -8.90 -7.99 21.64
C ARG A 132 -9.97 -8.88 22.26
N ASN A 133 -10.93 -8.31 22.99
CA ASN A 133 -12.10 -9.06 23.46
C ASN A 133 -12.90 -9.69 22.29
N CYS A 134 -12.86 -9.06 21.11
CA CYS A 134 -13.56 -9.51 19.90
C CYS A 134 -12.61 -9.80 18.73
N HIS A 135 -11.42 -9.18 18.71
CA HIS A 135 -10.42 -9.27 17.64
C HIS A 135 -9.09 -9.80 18.19
N ASP A 136 -9.07 -11.08 18.56
CA ASP A 136 -7.86 -11.74 19.06
C ASP A 136 -7.12 -12.46 17.92
N PHE A 137 -5.79 -12.26 17.82
CA PHE A 137 -4.96 -12.89 16.79
C PHE A 137 -5.05 -14.43 16.83
N GLY A 138 -5.23 -15.04 17.99
CA GLY A 138 -5.38 -16.48 18.15
C GLY A 138 -6.69 -17.05 17.60
N SER A 139 -7.72 -16.22 17.45
CA SER A 139 -9.04 -16.61 16.89
C SER A 139 -9.31 -16.05 15.50
N MET A 140 -8.48 -15.12 15.04
CA MET A 140 -8.56 -14.55 13.70
C MET A 140 -8.09 -15.58 12.67
N ASN A 141 -8.89 -15.80 11.63
CA ASN A 141 -8.54 -16.66 10.50
C ASN A 141 -7.78 -15.81 9.44
N PRO A 142 -6.49 -16.08 9.17
CA PRO A 142 -5.72 -15.32 8.20
C PRO A 142 -6.08 -15.65 6.74
N GLU A 143 -6.57 -16.85 6.44
CA GLU A 143 -6.88 -17.31 5.08
C GLU A 143 -8.01 -16.50 4.42
N VAL A 144 -8.95 -16.03 5.22
CA VAL A 144 -10.10 -15.23 4.73
C VAL A 144 -9.82 -13.73 4.69
N GLN A 145 -8.60 -13.31 5.01
CA GLN A 145 -8.19 -11.92 4.90
C GLN A 145 -7.61 -11.63 3.53
N LYS A 146 -7.81 -10.38 3.06
CA LYS A 146 -7.08 -9.87 1.91
C LYS A 146 -5.57 -10.02 2.14
N LYS A 147 -4.82 -10.38 1.10
CA LYS A 147 -3.36 -10.63 1.14
C LYS A 147 -2.60 -9.51 1.84
N ARG A 148 -2.87 -8.26 1.44
CA ARG A 148 -2.34 -7.05 2.08
C ARG A 148 -2.62 -6.98 3.58
N SER A 149 -3.88 -7.18 4.00
CA SER A 149 -4.26 -7.14 5.41
C SER A 149 -3.59 -8.24 6.22
N ARG A 150 -3.49 -9.45 5.66
CA ARG A 150 -2.81 -10.59 6.26
C ARG A 150 -1.33 -10.29 6.51
N LYS A 151 -0.62 -9.78 5.51
CA LYS A 151 0.79 -9.36 5.64
C LYS A 151 0.97 -8.26 6.69
N GLN A 152 0.12 -7.23 6.68
CA GLN A 152 0.20 -6.16 7.70
C GLN A 152 -0.07 -6.66 9.12
N HIS A 153 -0.96 -7.65 9.30
CA HIS A 153 -1.14 -8.28 10.59
C HIS A 153 0.07 -9.11 11.01
N ILE A 154 0.71 -9.87 10.10
CA ILE A 154 1.96 -10.60 10.38
C ILE A 154 3.03 -9.62 10.89
N ASN A 155 3.32 -8.56 10.13
CA ASN A 155 4.33 -7.57 10.51
C ASN A 155 3.99 -6.91 11.86
N GLY A 156 2.71 -6.62 12.11
CA GLY A 156 2.25 -6.06 13.38
C GLY A 156 2.43 -7.02 14.57
N ILE A 157 2.15 -8.30 14.39
CA ILE A 157 2.32 -9.33 15.43
C ILE A 157 3.81 -9.48 15.76
N GLU A 158 4.66 -9.62 14.74
CA GLU A 158 6.12 -9.79 14.90
C GLU A 158 6.77 -8.57 15.56
N ALA A 159 6.35 -7.37 15.18
CA ALA A 159 6.82 -6.13 15.77
C ALA A 159 6.28 -5.88 17.19
N GLY A 160 5.26 -6.61 17.64
CA GLY A 160 4.61 -6.40 18.94
C GLY A 160 3.68 -5.18 18.98
N ASN A 161 3.14 -4.78 17.83
CA ASN A 161 2.18 -3.71 17.75
C ASN A 161 0.83 -4.07 18.38
N THR A 162 0.14 -3.05 18.85
CA THR A 162 -1.25 -3.15 19.27
C THR A 162 -2.22 -2.67 18.19
N CYS A 163 -3.49 -3.06 18.27
CA CYS A 163 -4.50 -2.75 17.26
C CYS A 163 -4.60 -1.24 16.93
N ILE A 164 -4.50 -0.38 17.95
CA ILE A 164 -4.64 1.08 17.79
C ILE A 164 -3.42 1.73 17.11
N ASP A 165 -2.30 1.01 17.00
CA ASP A 165 -1.14 1.49 16.24
C ASP A 165 -1.51 1.61 14.76
N CYS A 166 -2.36 0.74 14.22
CA CYS A 166 -2.82 0.83 12.83
C CYS A 166 -4.26 1.35 12.70
N HIS A 167 -5.17 0.90 13.58
CA HIS A 167 -6.61 1.14 13.43
C HIS A 167 -7.08 2.42 14.13
N LYS A 168 -6.66 3.59 13.65
CA LYS A 168 -7.10 4.90 14.19
C LYS A 168 -8.36 5.41 13.47
N GLY A 169 -9.38 5.82 14.23
CA GLY A 169 -10.64 6.34 13.67
C GLY A 169 -11.54 5.26 13.07
N ILE A 170 -11.73 4.16 13.82
CA ILE A 170 -12.51 2.98 13.42
C ILE A 170 -14.01 3.28 13.37
N ALA A 171 -14.55 3.79 14.47
CA ALA A 171 -15.98 4.04 14.64
C ALA A 171 -16.37 5.53 14.47
N HIS A 172 -15.37 6.40 14.41
CA HIS A 172 -15.51 7.85 14.47
C HIS A 172 -14.68 8.52 13.38
N LYS A 173 -15.02 9.76 13.03
CA LYS A 173 -14.32 10.57 12.03
C LYS A 173 -12.81 10.53 12.27
N LYS A 174 -12.07 10.16 11.23
CA LYS A 174 -10.61 10.08 11.24
C LYS A 174 -10.02 11.48 11.41
N VAL A 175 -9.07 11.61 12.33
CA VAL A 175 -8.33 12.87 12.60
C VAL A 175 -6.82 12.65 12.74
N HIS A 176 -6.33 11.43 12.45
CA HIS A 176 -4.91 11.12 12.52
C HIS A 176 -4.11 11.74 11.36
N ASP A 177 -4.78 12.15 10.28
CA ASP A 177 -4.27 12.94 9.17
C ASP A 177 -3.82 14.36 9.58
N GLN A 178 -4.26 14.84 10.74
CA GLN A 178 -3.84 16.12 11.31
C GLN A 178 -2.53 16.01 12.11
N LEU A 179 -2.01 14.81 12.31
CA LEU A 179 -0.74 14.58 12.98
C LEU A 179 0.42 14.85 12.02
N THR A 180 1.53 15.34 12.56
CA THR A 180 2.79 15.31 11.81
C THR A 180 3.26 13.87 11.62
N ASP A 181 4.01 13.57 10.56
CA ASP A 181 4.58 12.24 10.32
C ASP A 181 5.44 11.75 11.50
N ALA A 182 6.13 12.65 12.19
CA ALA A 182 6.89 12.32 13.40
C ALA A 182 5.98 11.88 14.56
N GLU A 183 4.86 12.58 14.78
CA GLU A 183 3.87 12.18 15.79
C GLU A 183 3.19 10.86 15.42
N LEU A 184 2.84 10.67 14.15
CA LEU A 184 2.22 9.44 13.67
C LEU A 184 3.17 8.25 13.83
N THR A 185 4.43 8.41 13.41
CA THR A 185 5.49 7.39 13.58
C THR A 185 5.67 7.02 15.04
N ALA A 186 5.71 8.01 15.94
CA ALA A 186 5.83 7.76 17.38
C ALA A 186 4.63 6.99 17.94
N LEU A 187 3.41 7.32 17.48
CA LEU A 187 2.19 6.61 17.87
C LEU A 187 2.10 5.20 17.28
N GLU A 188 2.85 4.89 16.22
CA GLU A 188 2.86 3.58 15.56
C GLU A 188 3.94 2.63 16.10
N GLN A 189 4.83 3.12 16.96
CA GLN A 189 5.84 2.27 17.59
C GLN A 189 5.22 1.28 18.58
N PRO A 190 5.64 0.01 18.60
CA PRO A 190 5.15 -0.97 19.56
C PRO A 190 5.49 -0.53 21.00
N VAL A 191 4.66 -0.96 21.95
CA VAL A 191 4.92 -0.72 23.38
C VAL A 191 5.86 -1.81 23.89
N PRO A 192 6.99 -1.48 24.53
CA PRO A 192 7.89 -2.50 25.06
C PRO A 192 7.17 -3.45 26.04
N GLY A 193 7.23 -4.75 25.76
CA GLY A 193 6.64 -5.79 26.62
C GLY A 193 5.20 -6.18 26.29
N THR A 194 4.61 -5.67 25.21
CA THR A 194 3.27 -6.09 24.71
C THR A 194 3.33 -7.16 23.62
N ASN A 195 4.49 -7.78 23.40
CA ASN A 195 4.66 -8.80 22.36
C ASN A 195 3.83 -10.04 22.70
N HIS A 196 3.08 -10.54 21.71
CA HIS A 196 2.31 -11.77 21.83
C HIS A 196 3.05 -12.92 21.15
N PRO A 197 2.90 -14.16 21.63
CA PRO A 197 3.33 -15.32 20.86
C PRO A 197 2.56 -15.37 19.54
N ILE A 198 3.27 -15.64 18.44
CA ILE A 198 2.67 -15.81 17.12
C ILE A 198 1.77 -17.06 17.18
N PRO A 199 0.45 -16.94 16.93
CA PRO A 199 -0.41 -18.11 16.94
C PRO A 199 -0.09 -19.06 15.78
N PRO A 200 -0.29 -20.39 15.92
CA PRO A 200 0.16 -21.38 14.93
C PRO A 200 -0.34 -21.12 13.50
N GLN A 201 -1.58 -20.67 13.35
CA GLN A 201 -2.16 -20.36 12.03
C GLN A 201 -1.45 -19.20 11.31
N TRP A 202 -0.81 -18.29 12.05
CA TRP A 202 0.01 -17.21 11.47
C TRP A 202 1.42 -17.69 11.19
N GLN A 203 1.98 -18.55 12.07
CA GLN A 203 3.33 -19.10 11.88
C GLN A 203 3.44 -19.90 10.57
N VAL A 204 2.42 -20.68 10.22
CA VAL A 204 2.39 -21.44 8.94
C VAL A 204 2.54 -20.52 7.72
N LEU A 205 1.92 -19.34 7.75
CA LEU A 205 2.00 -18.37 6.66
C LEU A 205 3.34 -17.63 6.60
N ILE A 206 3.97 -17.44 7.76
CA ILE A 206 5.32 -16.87 7.85
C ILE A 206 6.33 -17.88 7.28
N ASP A 207 6.22 -19.14 7.69
CA ASP A 207 7.14 -20.21 7.28
C ASP A 207 6.98 -20.60 5.81
N GLY A 208 5.76 -20.49 5.25
CA GLY A 208 5.43 -20.89 3.88
C GLY A 208 5.74 -19.87 2.80
N GLY A 209 6.19 -18.66 3.16
CA GLY A 209 6.26 -17.52 2.23
C GLY A 209 4.87 -17.06 1.79
N SER A 210 4.74 -15.83 1.28
CA SER A 210 3.47 -15.31 0.74
C SER A 210 3.01 -16.02 -0.55
N SER A 211 3.74 -17.04 -1.00
CA SER A 211 3.55 -17.83 -2.22
C SER A 211 2.70 -19.08 -1.99
N SER A 212 1.57 -18.99 -1.30
CA SER A 212 0.60 -20.08 -1.33
C SER A 212 -0.18 -20.06 -2.65
N LYS A 213 0.47 -20.48 -3.75
CA LYS A 213 -0.20 -21.13 -4.91
C LYS A 213 -0.66 -22.56 -4.54
N GLN A 214 -0.98 -22.83 -3.26
CA GLN A 214 -1.58 -24.09 -2.88
C GLN A 214 -3.09 -23.98 -3.05
N SER A 215 -3.59 -24.75 -4.01
CA SER A 215 -5.00 -24.91 -4.29
C SER A 215 -5.75 -25.24 -2.99
N SER A 216 -6.93 -24.63 -2.85
CA SER A 216 -7.86 -24.76 -1.73
C SER A 216 -8.50 -26.15 -1.56
N ALA A 217 -7.86 -27.22 -2.05
CA ALA A 217 -8.46 -28.54 -2.17
C ALA A 217 -7.98 -29.57 -1.14
N GLU A 218 -6.81 -29.42 -0.50
CA GLU A 218 -6.20 -30.55 0.24
C GLU A 218 -6.32 -30.51 1.77
N THR A 219 -6.78 -29.40 2.39
CA THR A 219 -6.84 -29.28 3.86
C THR A 219 -8.20 -29.55 4.50
N VAL A 220 -9.19 -30.06 3.75
CA VAL A 220 -10.55 -30.32 4.27
C VAL A 220 -10.81 -31.80 4.57
N GLU A 221 -9.88 -32.72 4.29
CA GLU A 221 -10.16 -34.16 4.43
C GLU A 221 -10.17 -34.72 5.87
N VAL A 222 -9.88 -33.90 6.88
CA VAL A 222 -9.93 -34.35 8.28
C VAL A 222 -10.91 -33.47 9.04
N ILE A 223 -12.09 -34.05 9.31
CA ILE A 223 -13.23 -33.54 10.10
C ILE A 223 -14.30 -32.84 9.23
N ILE A 224 -15.23 -33.63 8.70
CA ILE A 224 -16.70 -33.54 8.89
C ILE A 224 -17.34 -34.64 8.02
N GLU A 225 -17.86 -35.70 8.66
CA GLU A 225 -18.80 -36.62 8.02
C GLU A 225 -20.20 -35.96 7.98
N GLU A 226 -20.83 -36.06 6.81
CA GLU A 226 -22.24 -35.86 6.44
C GLU A 226 -22.76 -34.47 6.01
N PRO A 227 -23.65 -34.44 4.98
CA PRO A 227 -23.65 -33.38 3.97
C PRO A 227 -24.83 -32.43 4.12
N VAL A 228 -24.63 -31.18 3.73
CA VAL A 228 -25.72 -30.25 3.43
C VAL A 228 -25.46 -29.67 2.05
N GLU A 229 -26.23 -30.15 1.06
CA GLU A 229 -26.27 -29.59 -0.29
C GLU A 229 -26.81 -28.16 -0.24
N ALA A 230 -26.05 -27.20 -0.78
CA ALA A 230 -26.59 -25.94 -1.26
C ALA A 230 -25.80 -25.48 -2.49
N VAL A 231 -26.55 -25.38 -3.58
CA VAL A 231 -26.17 -25.03 -4.94
C VAL A 231 -25.63 -23.59 -5.00
N ILE A 232 -24.47 -23.40 -5.64
CA ILE A 232 -23.99 -22.11 -6.10
C ILE A 232 -23.72 -22.25 -7.60
N GLU A 233 -24.43 -21.49 -8.42
CA GLU A 233 -24.17 -21.35 -9.85
C GLU A 233 -22.85 -20.58 -10.04
N GLU A 234 -21.87 -21.22 -10.67
CA GLU A 234 -20.67 -20.55 -11.17
C GLU A 234 -21.01 -19.79 -12.46
N THR A 235 -20.86 -18.46 -12.38
CA THR A 235 -20.72 -17.61 -13.56
C THR A 235 -19.32 -17.82 -14.11
N THR A 236 -19.18 -18.64 -15.16
CA THR A 236 -17.93 -18.84 -15.87
C THR A 236 -17.56 -17.55 -16.61
N VAL A 237 -16.49 -16.87 -16.16
CA VAL A 237 -15.81 -15.87 -16.98
C VAL A 237 -15.00 -16.64 -18.03
N ALA A 238 -15.34 -16.44 -19.30
CA ALA A 238 -14.67 -17.08 -20.41
C ALA A 238 -13.24 -16.54 -20.53
N VAL A 239 -12.26 -17.34 -20.14
CA VAL A 239 -10.87 -17.16 -20.56
C VAL A 239 -10.82 -17.45 -22.05
N VAL A 240 -10.76 -16.39 -22.86
CA VAL A 240 -10.57 -16.50 -24.30
C VAL A 240 -9.08 -16.70 -24.53
N THR A 241 -8.69 -17.93 -24.86
CA THR A 241 -7.37 -18.22 -25.41
C THR A 241 -7.31 -17.67 -26.84
N PRO A 242 -6.44 -16.69 -27.18
CA PRO A 242 -6.25 -16.33 -28.57
C PRO A 242 -5.44 -17.44 -29.24
N ALA A 243 -5.95 -17.96 -30.35
CA ALA A 243 -5.26 -18.93 -31.16
C ALA A 243 -3.98 -18.32 -31.74
N ALA A 244 -2.88 -19.06 -31.66
CA ALA A 244 -1.60 -18.74 -32.26
C ALA A 244 -1.76 -18.42 -33.77
N SER A 245 -1.41 -17.18 -34.14
CA SER A 245 -1.11 -16.81 -35.52
C SER A 245 0.24 -16.12 -35.55
N THR A 246 1.19 -16.82 -36.15
CA THR A 246 2.61 -16.52 -36.28
C THR A 246 2.89 -15.43 -37.30
N THR A 247 3.60 -14.38 -36.88
CA THR A 247 4.62 -13.69 -37.70
C THR A 247 5.80 -13.39 -36.80
N ASP A 248 6.70 -14.37 -36.79
CA ASP A 248 7.90 -14.46 -35.98
C ASP A 248 8.98 -13.51 -36.52
N SER A 249 9.50 -12.63 -35.68
CA SER A 249 10.73 -11.87 -35.99
C SER A 249 11.69 -11.75 -34.79
N GLY A 250 11.51 -12.58 -33.77
CA GLY A 250 12.49 -12.85 -32.73
C GLY A 250 13.36 -14.03 -33.17
N GLY A 251 14.68 -13.88 -33.16
CA GLY A 251 15.56 -14.97 -33.61
C GLY A 251 15.35 -16.26 -32.79
N ASP A 252 14.96 -17.34 -33.45
CA ASP A 252 15.01 -18.74 -32.97
C ASP A 252 14.31 -19.08 -31.61
N ILE A 253 13.51 -18.19 -30.99
CA ILE A 253 12.81 -18.51 -29.72
C ILE A 253 11.46 -19.18 -29.99
N ASP A 254 11.26 -20.40 -29.47
CA ASP A 254 9.93 -21.03 -29.45
C ASP A 254 9.09 -20.48 -28.28
N TRP A 255 8.49 -19.30 -28.48
CA TRP A 255 7.59 -18.68 -27.51
C TRP A 255 6.40 -19.55 -27.12
N SER A 256 6.04 -20.57 -27.92
CA SER A 256 4.92 -21.46 -27.56
C SER A 256 5.25 -22.43 -26.43
N ALA A 257 6.55 -22.63 -26.14
CA ALA A 257 7.05 -23.49 -25.08
C ALA A 257 7.21 -22.79 -23.72
N ILE A 258 7.07 -21.46 -23.67
CA ILE A 258 7.24 -20.65 -22.45
C ILE A 258 5.87 -20.20 -21.97
N GLU A 259 5.50 -20.50 -20.73
CA GLU A 259 4.24 -20.02 -20.17
C GLU A 259 4.29 -18.50 -19.93
N PRO A 260 3.31 -17.71 -20.40
CA PRO A 260 3.30 -16.27 -20.17
C PRO A 260 2.95 -15.92 -18.72
N ALA A 261 3.75 -15.07 -18.10
CA ALA A 261 3.38 -14.37 -16.88
C ALA A 261 2.40 -13.23 -17.23
N VAL A 262 1.23 -13.18 -16.59
CA VAL A 262 0.28 -12.08 -16.79
C VAL A 262 0.55 -11.02 -15.74
N ILE A 263 1.03 -9.85 -16.19
CA ILE A 263 1.33 -8.71 -15.34
C ILE A 263 0.29 -7.61 -15.60
N THR A 264 -0.40 -7.19 -14.55
CA THR A 264 -1.35 -6.09 -14.62
C THR A 264 -0.62 -4.77 -14.44
N LEU A 265 -0.51 -3.97 -15.51
CA LEU A 265 -0.11 -2.57 -15.38
C LEU A 265 -1.30 -1.74 -14.93
N PHE A 266 -1.06 -0.71 -14.13
CA PHE A 266 -2.10 0.22 -13.70
C PHE A 266 -1.69 1.67 -13.90
N TYR A 267 -2.68 2.54 -13.97
CA TYR A 267 -2.47 3.98 -14.09
C TYR A 267 -2.16 4.59 -12.70
N PRO A 268 -0.97 5.15 -12.47
CA PRO A 268 -0.54 5.57 -11.13
C PRO A 268 -0.91 7.02 -10.76
N GLY A 269 -1.46 7.80 -11.70
CA GLY A 269 -1.80 9.20 -11.48
C GLY A 269 -0.57 10.04 -11.10
N GLN A 270 -0.59 10.62 -9.90
CA GLN A 270 0.48 11.43 -9.31
C GLN A 270 1.07 10.79 -8.02
N ALA A 271 0.96 9.46 -7.86
CA ALA A 271 1.55 8.74 -6.74
C ALA A 271 3.09 8.63 -6.88
N SER A 272 3.83 9.67 -6.48
CA SER A 272 5.30 9.67 -6.49
C SER A 272 5.91 8.96 -5.27
N MET A 273 7.24 8.81 -5.26
CA MET A 273 7.94 8.26 -4.11
C MET A 273 7.75 9.10 -2.83
N GLU A 274 7.67 10.43 -2.95
CA GLU A 274 7.36 11.31 -1.82
C GLU A 274 5.95 11.12 -1.27
N TRP A 275 4.99 10.76 -2.13
CA TRP A 275 3.65 10.38 -1.69
C TRP A 275 3.68 9.03 -0.95
N ALA A 276 4.38 8.04 -1.49
CA ALA A 276 4.50 6.71 -0.88
C ALA A 276 5.24 6.75 0.48
N LEU A 277 6.23 7.63 0.61
CA LEU A 277 7.06 7.81 1.81
C LEU A 277 6.51 8.82 2.82
N LYS A 278 5.32 9.39 2.59
CA LYS A 278 4.65 10.27 3.56
C LYS A 278 3.45 9.56 4.17
N GLY A 279 3.51 9.31 5.48
CA GLY A 279 2.58 8.42 6.18
C GLY A 279 1.15 8.97 6.20
N SER A 280 1.01 10.30 6.22
CA SER A 280 -0.30 10.95 6.10
C SER A 280 -0.94 10.78 4.73
N ASP A 281 -0.15 10.56 3.68
CA ASP A 281 -0.61 10.51 2.29
C ASP A 281 -0.80 9.06 1.82
N HIS A 282 0.08 8.15 2.25
CA HIS A 282 0.03 6.73 1.96
C HIS A 282 0.28 5.86 3.21
N GLY A 283 -0.70 5.02 3.56
CA GLY A 283 -0.62 4.16 4.75
C GLY A 283 0.41 3.03 4.67
N GLY A 284 1.06 2.83 3.51
CA GLY A 284 2.08 1.80 3.32
C GLY A 284 3.50 2.19 3.75
N LYS A 285 3.75 3.46 4.10
CA LYS A 285 5.11 3.96 4.46
C LYS A 285 5.83 3.05 5.44
N ARG A 286 5.16 2.69 6.54
CA ARG A 286 5.76 1.90 7.62
C ARG A 286 6.18 0.50 7.15
N ALA A 287 5.33 -0.17 6.40
CA ALA A 287 5.60 -1.49 5.85
C ALA A 287 6.81 -1.43 4.90
N PHE A 288 6.78 -0.45 3.99
CA PHE A 288 7.83 -0.24 3.00
C PHE A 288 9.22 0.01 3.62
N VAL A 289 9.30 0.94 4.59
CA VAL A 289 10.58 1.23 5.27
C VAL A 289 11.08 0.05 6.11
N SER A 290 10.19 -0.87 6.48
CA SER A 290 10.52 -2.07 7.26
C SER A 290 10.95 -3.26 6.39
N GLY A 291 10.84 -3.18 5.06
CA GLY A 291 11.32 -4.24 4.16
C GLY A 291 10.32 -4.61 3.07
N ASP A 292 9.02 -4.40 3.27
CA ASP A 292 8.01 -4.86 2.32
C ASP A 292 8.15 -4.18 0.95
N ARG A 293 8.02 -4.97 -0.13
CA ARG A 293 7.97 -4.47 -1.49
C ARG A 293 6.59 -3.89 -1.82
N CYS A 294 6.53 -2.97 -2.78
CA CYS A 294 5.25 -2.50 -3.32
C CYS A 294 4.42 -3.68 -3.86
N PHE A 295 5.09 -4.65 -4.50
CA PHE A 295 4.49 -5.87 -5.04
C PHE A 295 3.70 -6.66 -3.99
N GLU A 296 4.33 -6.99 -2.85
CA GLU A 296 3.72 -7.80 -1.78
C GLU A 296 2.47 -7.17 -1.16
N CYS A 297 2.35 -5.84 -1.27
CA CYS A 297 1.18 -5.12 -0.78
C CYS A 297 0.07 -4.97 -1.82
N HIS A 298 0.38 -5.02 -3.12
CA HIS A 298 -0.51 -4.53 -4.18
C HIS A 298 -0.70 -5.46 -5.39
N GLU A 299 -0.06 -6.64 -5.47
CA GLU A 299 -0.09 -7.58 -6.61
C GLU A 299 -1.46 -8.18 -7.00
N GLU A 300 -2.53 -7.80 -6.30
CA GLU A 300 -3.91 -8.19 -6.60
C GLU A 300 -4.87 -6.99 -6.50
N GLU A 301 -4.32 -5.77 -6.42
CA GLU A 301 -5.09 -4.52 -6.25
C GLU A 301 -4.90 -3.57 -7.46
N GLU A 302 -4.06 -3.91 -8.44
CA GLU A 302 -3.63 -3.00 -9.51
C GLU A 302 -4.80 -2.50 -10.37
N GLU A 303 -5.72 -3.40 -10.73
CA GLU A 303 -6.92 -3.04 -11.49
C GLU A 303 -7.81 -2.07 -10.71
N ASP A 304 -8.17 -2.42 -9.48
CA ASP A 304 -8.97 -1.57 -8.57
C ASP A 304 -8.30 -0.19 -8.37
N ILE A 305 -6.98 -0.17 -8.19
CA ILE A 305 -6.19 1.07 -8.03
C ILE A 305 -6.31 1.92 -9.29
N GLY A 306 -6.09 1.31 -10.46
CA GLY A 306 -6.19 1.98 -11.74
C GLY A 306 -7.57 2.60 -11.96
N GLU A 307 -8.64 1.87 -11.68
CA GLU A 307 -10.03 2.33 -11.81
C GLU A 307 -10.36 3.55 -10.94
N ILE A 308 -9.97 3.51 -9.66
CA ILE A 308 -10.21 4.61 -8.71
C ILE A 308 -9.42 5.86 -9.11
N ILE A 309 -8.21 5.70 -9.65
CA ILE A 309 -7.37 6.84 -10.06
C ILE A 309 -7.89 7.47 -11.35
N VAL A 310 -8.29 6.70 -12.37
CA VAL A 310 -8.74 7.29 -13.66
C VAL A 310 -10.02 8.12 -13.53
N ILE A 311 -10.87 7.84 -12.54
CA ILE A 311 -12.07 8.64 -12.25
C ILE A 311 -11.80 9.88 -11.39
N GLY A 312 -10.54 10.10 -10.98
CA GLY A 312 -10.13 11.27 -10.19
C GLY A 312 -10.50 11.20 -8.71
N GLU A 313 -10.82 10.02 -8.17
CA GLU A 313 -11.12 9.88 -6.73
C GLU A 313 -9.85 9.98 -5.88
N LYS A 314 -8.72 9.51 -6.40
CA LYS A 314 -7.42 9.49 -5.71
C LYS A 314 -6.30 9.93 -6.65
N VAL A 315 -5.40 10.77 -6.13
CA VAL A 315 -4.09 11.12 -6.71
C VAL A 315 -4.09 11.49 -8.21
N GLU A 316 -5.23 11.92 -8.76
CA GLU A 316 -5.37 12.39 -10.14
C GLU A 316 -6.24 13.66 -10.17
N PRO A 317 -5.64 14.85 -10.25
CA PRO A 317 -6.39 16.10 -10.30
C PRO A 317 -6.97 16.41 -11.69
N THR A 318 -6.52 15.70 -12.73
CA THR A 318 -6.85 15.96 -14.14
C THR A 318 -7.25 14.67 -14.86
N PRO A 319 -8.36 14.01 -14.46
CA PRO A 319 -8.77 12.75 -15.07
C PRO A 319 -9.05 12.89 -16.57
N ILE A 320 -8.63 11.89 -17.35
CA ILE A 320 -8.84 11.82 -18.80
C ILE A 320 -10.07 10.96 -19.06
N PRO A 321 -11.19 11.52 -19.57
CA PRO A 321 -12.41 10.75 -19.82
C PRO A 321 -12.14 9.59 -20.79
N GLY A 322 -12.52 8.37 -20.40
CA GLY A 322 -12.34 7.18 -21.22
C GLY A 322 -10.97 6.50 -21.11
N LYS A 323 -10.01 7.07 -20.37
CA LYS A 323 -8.73 6.39 -20.13
C LYS A 323 -8.94 5.11 -19.32
N ARG A 324 -8.43 3.99 -19.81
CA ARG A 324 -8.45 2.70 -19.10
C ARG A 324 -7.61 2.75 -17.82
N GLY A 325 -8.08 2.11 -16.76
CA GLY A 325 -7.38 2.06 -15.46
C GLY A 325 -6.17 1.12 -15.46
N SER A 326 -6.25 0.02 -16.20
CA SER A 326 -5.25 -1.05 -16.20
C SER A 326 -5.04 -1.65 -17.59
N ILE A 327 -3.94 -2.39 -17.75
CA ILE A 327 -3.59 -3.16 -18.94
C ILE A 327 -3.06 -4.53 -18.49
N PRO A 328 -3.74 -5.65 -18.78
CA PRO A 328 -3.16 -6.97 -18.61
C PRO A 328 -2.14 -7.21 -19.73
N VAL A 329 -0.89 -7.50 -19.35
CA VAL A 329 0.20 -7.74 -20.29
C VAL A 329 0.75 -9.14 -20.09
N GLN A 330 0.77 -9.94 -21.15
CA GLN A 330 1.47 -11.21 -21.17
C GLN A 330 2.96 -10.94 -21.38
N VAL A 331 3.79 -11.42 -20.47
CA VAL A 331 5.25 -11.30 -20.50
C VAL A 331 5.85 -12.69 -20.57
N GLN A 332 6.72 -12.91 -21.54
CA GLN A 332 7.53 -14.12 -21.65
C GLN A 332 9.00 -13.72 -21.68
N ALA A 333 9.85 -14.52 -21.04
CA ALA A 333 11.27 -14.27 -20.98
C ALA A 333 12.05 -15.54 -21.33
N ALA A 334 13.10 -15.37 -22.12
CA ALA A 334 14.04 -16.45 -22.45
C ALA A 334 15.48 -15.92 -22.38
N HIS A 335 16.45 -16.82 -22.28
CA HIS A 335 17.86 -16.44 -22.35
C HIS A 335 18.71 -17.48 -23.09
N ASP A 336 19.88 -17.02 -23.52
CA ASP A 336 21.00 -17.88 -23.89
C ASP A 336 22.29 -17.37 -23.22
N ALA A 337 23.43 -17.96 -23.57
CA ALA A 337 24.72 -17.58 -23.00
C ALA A 337 25.14 -16.12 -23.28
N VAL A 338 24.42 -15.37 -24.11
CA VAL A 338 24.77 -14.02 -24.57
C VAL A 338 23.63 -13.02 -24.35
N ASN A 339 22.36 -13.42 -24.54
CA ASN A 339 21.24 -12.50 -24.63
C ASN A 339 20.08 -12.88 -23.70
N LEU A 340 19.42 -11.84 -23.21
CA LEU A 340 18.06 -11.86 -22.69
C LEU A 340 17.08 -11.54 -23.82
N TYR A 341 16.00 -12.31 -23.88
CA TYR A 341 14.88 -12.14 -24.78
C TYR A 341 13.62 -11.87 -23.96
N LEU A 342 12.88 -10.82 -24.29
CA LEU A 342 11.56 -10.56 -23.69
C LEU A 342 10.51 -10.41 -24.78
N ARG A 343 9.30 -10.90 -24.51
CA ARG A 343 8.13 -10.69 -25.35
C ARG A 343 6.97 -10.18 -24.51
N PHE A 344 6.33 -9.13 -25.00
CA PHE A 344 5.20 -8.47 -24.37
C PHE A 344 4.00 -8.51 -25.32
N GLN A 345 2.83 -8.89 -24.82
CA GLN A 345 1.59 -8.86 -25.58
C GLN A 345 0.43 -8.29 -24.78
N TRP A 346 -0.34 -7.39 -25.38
CA TRP A 346 -1.53 -6.79 -24.76
C TRP A 346 -2.53 -6.29 -25.80
N GLU A 347 -3.79 -6.14 -25.40
CA GLU A 347 -4.83 -5.59 -26.26
C GLU A 347 -4.71 -4.07 -26.42
N ASP A 348 -4.83 -3.62 -27.67
CA ASP A 348 -4.90 -2.21 -28.04
C ASP A 348 -6.18 -1.56 -27.49
N GLY A 349 -6.08 -0.28 -27.13
CA GLY A 349 -7.18 0.48 -26.54
C GLY A 349 -7.89 1.39 -27.55
N GLU A 350 -9.13 1.77 -27.25
CA GLU A 350 -9.75 2.90 -27.95
C GLU A 350 -9.10 4.23 -27.53
N HIS A 351 -8.91 5.14 -28.50
CA HIS A 351 -8.35 6.45 -28.20
C HIS A 351 -9.28 7.28 -27.32
N ALA A 352 -8.76 7.73 -26.18
CA ALA A 352 -9.39 8.63 -25.22
C ALA A 352 -8.75 10.04 -25.32
N PRO A 353 -9.38 11.00 -26.03
CA PRO A 353 -8.77 12.30 -26.29
C PRO A 353 -8.47 13.07 -25.00
N VAL A 354 -7.23 13.50 -24.86
CA VAL A 354 -6.76 14.26 -23.70
C VAL A 354 -7.34 15.68 -23.72
N PRO A 355 -8.14 16.10 -22.71
CA PRO A 355 -8.85 17.38 -22.76
C PRO A 355 -7.97 18.63 -22.78
N PHE A 356 -6.73 18.52 -22.33
CA PHE A 356 -5.79 19.63 -22.15
C PHE A 356 -4.67 19.67 -23.20
N VAL A 357 -4.77 18.86 -24.26
CA VAL A 357 -3.82 18.86 -25.39
C VAL A 357 -4.59 19.10 -26.68
N ASP A 358 -4.12 20.04 -27.49
CA ASP A 358 -4.70 20.29 -28.81
C ASP A 358 -4.54 19.05 -29.71
N GLY A 359 -5.62 18.63 -30.37
CA GLY A 359 -5.68 17.37 -31.11
C GLY A 359 -5.79 16.10 -30.24
N GLY A 360 -5.84 16.22 -28.90
CA GLY A 360 -6.15 15.11 -27.99
C GLY A 360 -5.04 14.05 -27.80
N LYS A 361 -3.88 14.19 -28.45
CA LYS A 361 -2.75 13.23 -28.41
C LYS A 361 -1.51 13.90 -27.82
N MET A 362 -0.94 13.35 -26.74
CA MET A 362 0.25 13.93 -26.10
C MET A 362 1.53 13.67 -26.91
N ASP A 363 1.60 12.52 -27.58
CA ASP A 363 2.69 12.09 -28.45
C ASP A 363 2.09 11.57 -29.77
N PRO A 364 1.71 12.47 -30.71
CA PRO A 364 0.99 12.09 -31.93
C PRO A 364 1.73 11.09 -32.82
N ASP A 365 3.07 11.06 -32.72
CA ASP A 365 3.92 10.21 -33.54
C ASP A 365 3.93 8.76 -33.06
N ASN A 366 3.67 8.52 -31.77
CA ASN A 366 3.81 7.21 -31.15
C ASN A 366 2.50 6.73 -30.52
N PRO A 367 1.77 5.79 -31.15
CA PRO A 367 0.56 5.23 -30.55
C PRO A 367 0.85 4.54 -29.22
N ILE A 368 1.96 3.81 -29.15
CA ILE A 368 2.49 3.25 -27.90
C ILE A 368 3.99 3.50 -27.77
N LYS A 369 4.48 3.53 -26.53
CA LYS A 369 5.89 3.30 -26.19
C LYS A 369 5.97 2.30 -25.05
N LEU A 370 6.88 1.35 -25.15
CA LEU A 370 7.20 0.41 -24.06
C LEU A 370 8.54 0.83 -23.46
N ALA A 371 8.59 1.09 -22.16
CA ALA A 371 9.81 1.39 -21.43
C ALA A 371 10.08 0.31 -20.38
N ILE A 372 11.31 -0.12 -20.25
CA ILE A 372 11.76 -1.12 -19.29
C ILE A 372 12.85 -0.49 -18.43
N MET A 373 12.79 -0.72 -17.12
CA MET A 373 13.83 -0.36 -16.18
C MET A 373 14.40 -1.61 -15.51
N LEU A 374 15.72 -1.65 -15.42
CA LEU A 374 16.47 -2.72 -14.77
C LEU A 374 17.35 -2.14 -13.66
N SER A 375 17.58 -2.95 -12.63
CA SER A 375 18.41 -2.62 -11.47
C SER A 375 18.93 -3.89 -10.82
N THR A 376 20.07 -3.81 -10.15
CA THR A 376 20.54 -4.88 -9.25
C THR A 376 19.54 -5.08 -8.12
N ASP A 377 19.46 -6.31 -7.62
CA ASP A 377 18.55 -6.69 -6.55
C ASP A 377 19.32 -7.19 -5.33
N ASP A 378 19.94 -6.27 -4.59
CA ASP A 378 20.74 -6.58 -3.41
C ASP A 378 20.19 -5.83 -2.19
N GLU A 379 19.73 -6.58 -1.18
CA GLU A 379 19.23 -6.02 0.08
C GLU A 379 20.36 -5.63 1.05
N ASP A 380 21.53 -6.28 0.95
CA ASP A 380 22.69 -6.06 1.82
C ASP A 380 23.56 -4.88 1.37
N ASP A 381 23.67 -4.66 0.05
CA ASP A 381 24.42 -3.56 -0.58
C ASP A 381 23.64 -2.94 -1.77
N PRO A 382 22.47 -2.32 -1.52
CA PRO A 382 21.66 -1.71 -2.58
C PRO A 382 22.40 -0.57 -3.25
N LYS A 383 22.64 -0.68 -4.56
CA LYS A 383 23.29 0.37 -5.35
C LYS A 383 22.42 1.60 -5.55
N VAL A 384 21.11 1.40 -5.53
CA VAL A 384 20.09 2.46 -5.58
C VAL A 384 19.10 2.19 -4.45
N GLU A 385 18.92 3.18 -3.57
CA GLU A 385 18.12 3.06 -2.36
C GLU A 385 16.68 2.62 -2.70
N TYR A 386 16.20 1.58 -2.02
CA TYR A 386 14.86 1.01 -2.14
C TYR A 386 14.47 0.44 -3.50
N THR A 387 15.37 0.37 -4.48
CA THR A 387 15.00 -0.15 -5.78
C THR A 387 14.58 -1.61 -5.73
N GLU A 388 15.14 -2.41 -4.83
CA GLU A 388 14.74 -3.79 -4.55
C GLU A 388 13.28 -3.91 -4.06
N ARG A 389 12.70 -2.81 -3.53
CA ARG A 389 11.33 -2.73 -2.99
C ARG A 389 10.35 -1.96 -3.86
N ALA A 390 10.80 -0.85 -4.44
CA ALA A 390 9.98 0.09 -5.23
C ALA A 390 10.14 -0.11 -6.74
N GLY A 391 11.23 -0.73 -7.18
CA GLY A 391 11.61 -0.81 -8.58
C GLY A 391 11.60 0.56 -9.27
N CYS A 392 10.97 0.62 -10.45
CA CYS A 392 10.91 1.84 -11.27
C CYS A 392 10.31 3.07 -10.55
N TRP A 393 9.56 2.87 -9.46
CA TRP A 393 8.98 3.96 -8.66
C TRP A 393 10.02 4.86 -8.01
N GLN A 394 11.23 4.34 -7.74
CA GLN A 394 12.29 5.11 -7.11
C GLN A 394 12.72 6.32 -7.95
N SER A 395 12.47 6.29 -9.26
CA SER A 395 12.72 7.40 -10.18
C SER A 395 11.52 8.35 -10.39
N CYS A 396 10.41 8.12 -9.68
CA CYS A 396 9.17 8.87 -9.80
C CYS A 396 9.05 9.90 -8.68
N HIS A 397 9.26 11.17 -9.00
CA HIS A 397 9.30 12.28 -8.04
C HIS A 397 8.17 13.29 -8.25
N HIS A 398 7.79 13.96 -7.18
CA HIS A 398 6.70 14.94 -7.14
C HIS A 398 6.96 16.22 -7.97
N ASP A 399 8.21 16.44 -8.35
CA ASP A 399 8.69 17.57 -9.15
C ASP A 399 9.05 17.17 -10.61
N ASN A 400 8.70 15.95 -11.02
CA ASN A 400 8.78 15.55 -12.41
C ASN A 400 7.69 16.24 -13.26
N ASN A 401 7.83 16.15 -14.59
CA ASN A 401 6.86 16.70 -15.54
C ASN A 401 5.42 16.21 -15.27
N TYR A 402 4.50 17.16 -15.23
CA TYR A 402 3.07 17.01 -14.92
C TYR A 402 2.75 16.53 -13.49
N MET A 403 3.74 16.52 -12.60
CA MET A 403 3.56 16.21 -11.16
C MET A 403 3.28 17.48 -10.35
N PRO A 404 2.75 17.39 -9.12
CA PRO A 404 2.21 18.54 -8.38
C PRO A 404 3.18 19.70 -8.16
N HIS A 405 4.47 19.44 -8.04
CA HIS A 405 5.49 20.45 -7.79
C HIS A 405 6.49 20.57 -8.94
N GLN A 406 6.05 20.27 -10.17
CA GLN A 406 6.85 20.53 -11.36
C GLN A 406 7.35 22.00 -11.33
N PRO A 407 8.66 22.23 -11.49
CA PRO A 407 9.19 23.59 -11.57
C PRO A 407 8.73 24.30 -12.84
N ASP A 408 8.53 25.61 -12.74
CA ASP A 408 8.24 26.44 -13.90
C ASP A 408 9.35 26.35 -14.95
N GLU A 409 8.98 26.30 -16.23
CA GLU A 409 9.93 26.21 -17.35
C GLU A 409 10.96 27.36 -17.34
N SER A 410 10.55 28.56 -16.94
CA SER A 410 11.44 29.72 -16.80
C SER A 410 12.48 29.53 -15.68
N VAL A 411 12.13 28.81 -14.62
CA VAL A 411 13.04 28.50 -13.50
C VAL A 411 14.03 27.42 -13.93
N LEU A 412 13.56 26.38 -14.64
CA LEU A 412 14.42 25.33 -15.19
C LEU A 412 15.47 25.92 -16.17
N THR A 413 15.01 26.70 -17.15
CA THR A 413 15.88 27.24 -18.22
C THR A 413 16.85 28.32 -17.72
N SER A 414 16.51 29.05 -16.66
CA SER A 414 17.42 30.04 -16.04
C SER A 414 18.32 29.47 -14.95
N SER A 415 18.09 28.22 -14.53
CA SER A 415 18.89 27.56 -13.50
C SER A 415 20.34 27.36 -13.97
N PRO A 416 21.34 27.55 -13.08
CA PRO A 416 22.71 27.12 -13.36
C PRO A 416 22.82 25.63 -13.73
N LEU A 417 21.85 24.81 -13.32
CA LEU A 417 21.78 23.39 -13.65
C LEU A 417 21.53 23.12 -15.13
N ALA A 418 20.98 24.08 -15.90
CA ALA A 418 20.80 23.93 -17.35
C ALA A 418 22.13 23.80 -18.12
N GLN A 419 23.27 24.09 -17.48
CA GLN A 419 24.60 23.85 -18.04
C GLN A 419 25.11 22.42 -17.81
N ARG A 420 24.45 21.67 -16.91
CA ARG A 420 24.85 20.33 -16.46
C ARG A 420 23.82 19.25 -16.82
N LEU A 421 22.55 19.61 -16.98
CA LEU A 421 21.44 18.69 -17.25
C LEU A 421 20.65 19.14 -18.50
N ASP A 422 20.04 18.20 -19.22
CA ASP A 422 19.06 18.49 -20.27
C ASP A 422 17.69 18.83 -19.67
N LEU A 423 17.47 20.13 -19.46
CA LEU A 423 16.21 20.68 -18.96
C LEU A 423 15.26 21.15 -20.07
N GLY A 424 15.61 20.92 -21.34
CA GLY A 424 14.91 21.51 -22.49
C GLY A 424 13.48 21.00 -22.68
N LYS A 425 13.12 19.86 -22.06
CA LYS A 425 11.78 19.27 -22.09
C LYS A 425 11.16 19.18 -20.70
N GLY A 426 11.58 20.06 -19.80
CA GLY A 426 11.23 19.98 -18.38
C GLY A 426 12.11 18.98 -17.62
N PHE A 427 11.64 18.54 -16.46
CA PHE A 427 12.39 17.64 -15.58
C PHE A 427 11.73 16.27 -15.51
N THR A 428 12.47 15.19 -15.80
CA THR A 428 11.85 13.89 -16.11
C THR A 428 11.99 12.86 -15.02
N LYS A 429 13.19 12.33 -14.78
CA LYS A 429 13.47 11.28 -13.80
C LYS A 429 14.89 11.43 -13.29
N TYR A 430 15.11 11.06 -12.04
CA TYR A 430 16.41 11.06 -11.38
C TYR A 430 16.37 10.11 -10.18
N LEU A 431 17.52 9.89 -9.55
CA LEU A 431 17.68 9.07 -8.36
C LEU A 431 18.22 9.89 -7.20
N LYS A 432 17.92 9.48 -5.98
CA LYS A 432 18.36 10.15 -4.74
C LYS A 432 19.88 10.22 -4.63
N GLU A 433 20.61 9.27 -5.19
CA GLU A 433 22.06 9.16 -5.17
C GLU A 433 22.73 10.36 -5.86
N SER A 434 22.03 11.00 -6.80
CA SER A 434 22.48 12.23 -7.46
C SER A 434 22.10 13.52 -6.72
N ARG A 435 21.37 13.44 -5.59
CA ARG A 435 20.82 14.58 -4.85
C ARG A 435 21.38 14.67 -3.44
N ILE A 436 21.52 15.91 -2.96
CA ILE A 436 21.94 16.17 -1.58
C ILE A 436 20.82 15.75 -0.60
N GLU A 437 19.56 15.96 -0.99
CA GLU A 437 18.37 15.63 -0.20
C GLU A 437 17.15 15.57 -1.13
N ILE A 438 16.13 14.79 -0.74
CA ILE A 438 14.78 14.83 -1.34
C ILE A 438 13.80 15.30 -0.25
N GLU A 439 13.05 16.37 -0.51
CA GLU A 439 12.00 16.86 0.39
C GLU A 439 10.75 15.98 0.28
N ILE A 440 10.48 15.17 1.31
CA ILE A 440 9.32 14.27 1.36
C ILE A 440 8.09 14.93 1.99
N GLU A 441 8.29 15.74 3.03
CA GLU A 441 7.23 16.14 3.95
C GLU A 441 6.36 17.26 3.37
N GLY A 442 6.99 18.23 2.70
CA GLY A 442 6.32 19.43 2.19
C GLY A 442 5.78 20.34 3.31
N LYS A 443 6.40 20.29 4.50
CA LYS A 443 6.03 21.13 5.66
C LYS A 443 6.15 22.61 5.31
N ASP A 444 5.26 23.41 5.89
CA ASP A 444 5.21 24.88 5.71
C ASP A 444 5.11 25.33 4.24
N GLY A 445 4.51 24.49 3.39
CA GLY A 445 4.34 24.80 1.96
C GLY A 445 5.59 24.59 1.11
N LYS A 446 6.61 23.88 1.62
CA LYS A 446 7.78 23.50 0.82
C LYS A 446 7.37 22.60 -0.36
N MET A 447 7.98 22.85 -1.51
CA MET A 447 7.88 21.96 -2.66
C MET A 447 8.63 20.66 -2.36
N ARG A 448 7.93 19.54 -2.54
CA ARG A 448 8.49 18.20 -2.47
C ARG A 448 9.32 17.86 -3.70
N GLY A 449 10.28 16.96 -3.52
CA GLY A 449 11.27 16.59 -4.53
C GLY A 449 12.65 17.18 -4.24
N GLY A 450 13.51 17.19 -5.24
CA GLY A 450 14.92 17.58 -5.12
C GLY A 450 15.57 17.90 -6.46
N TRP A 451 14.81 18.32 -7.47
CA TRP A 451 15.33 18.64 -8.80
C TRP A 451 16.50 19.64 -8.78
N ASP A 452 16.49 20.62 -7.86
CA ASP A 452 17.49 21.68 -7.73
C ASP A 452 18.63 21.32 -6.75
N LYS A 453 18.53 20.19 -6.05
CA LYS A 453 19.48 19.74 -5.02
C LYS A 453 20.56 18.83 -5.59
N LEU A 454 21.03 19.11 -6.81
CA LEU A 454 22.02 18.30 -7.53
C LEU A 454 23.37 18.30 -6.78
N LYS A 455 23.97 17.12 -6.64
CA LYS A 455 25.35 16.98 -6.15
C LYS A 455 26.37 17.58 -7.13
N ASP A 456 27.63 17.65 -6.71
CA ASP A 456 28.70 18.05 -7.63
C ASP A 456 28.98 16.97 -8.68
N GLU A 457 29.74 17.33 -9.71
CA GLU A 457 29.97 16.44 -10.85
C GLU A 457 30.79 15.20 -10.49
N ALA A 458 31.72 15.35 -9.54
CA ALA A 458 32.60 14.27 -9.12
C ALA A 458 31.82 13.21 -8.35
N ASP A 459 30.90 13.63 -7.48
CA ASP A 459 30.04 12.73 -6.72
C ASP A 459 29.06 11.96 -7.63
N ILE A 460 28.51 12.62 -8.65
CA ILE A 460 27.61 11.96 -9.62
C ILE A 460 28.37 10.94 -10.45
N GLN A 461 29.56 11.30 -10.94
CA GLN A 461 30.41 10.39 -11.69
C GLN A 461 30.82 9.18 -10.82
N ALA A 462 31.20 9.41 -9.56
CA ALA A 462 31.51 8.32 -8.62
C ALA A 462 30.31 7.41 -8.35
N ALA A 463 29.10 7.97 -8.26
CA ALA A 463 27.88 7.18 -8.12
C ALA A 463 27.63 6.30 -9.36
N LEU A 464 27.78 6.85 -10.56
CA LEU A 464 27.65 6.09 -11.81
C LEU A 464 28.67 4.95 -11.88
N GLU A 465 29.94 5.23 -11.56
CA GLU A 465 31.03 4.23 -11.53
C GLU A 465 30.81 3.14 -10.47
N ASN A 466 30.09 3.46 -9.39
CA ASN A 466 29.72 2.52 -8.34
C ASN A 466 28.46 1.67 -8.69
N GLY A 467 27.84 1.89 -9.85
CA GLY A 467 26.63 1.18 -10.25
C GLY A 467 25.33 1.78 -9.71
N SER A 468 25.38 2.99 -9.13
CA SER A 468 24.19 3.68 -8.61
C SER A 468 23.38 4.32 -9.73
N PHE A 469 22.80 3.51 -10.60
CA PHE A 469 21.92 3.93 -11.69
C PHE A 469 20.82 2.89 -11.91
N MET A 470 19.79 3.29 -12.66
CA MET A 470 18.81 2.35 -13.21
C MET A 470 18.95 2.33 -14.73
N ASP A 471 19.16 1.15 -15.30
CA ASP A 471 19.23 0.93 -16.75
C ASP A 471 17.81 1.14 -17.33
N LEU A 472 17.72 1.84 -18.47
CA LEU A 472 16.48 2.25 -19.10
C LEU A 472 16.50 1.97 -20.59
N LEU A 473 15.57 1.11 -21.01
CA LEU A 473 15.36 0.72 -22.39
C LEU A 473 14.00 1.23 -22.84
N ARG A 474 13.86 1.69 -24.10
CA ARG A 474 12.56 2.10 -24.62
C ARG A 474 12.37 1.83 -26.10
N TYR A 475 11.20 1.28 -26.42
CA TYR A 475 10.69 1.13 -27.78
C TYR A 475 9.66 2.22 -28.10
N LYS A 476 9.77 2.79 -29.30
CA LYS A 476 8.79 3.73 -29.87
C LYS A 476 8.11 3.11 -31.08
N ALA A 477 6.84 2.71 -30.97
CA ALA A 477 6.15 2.02 -32.05
C ALA A 477 5.94 2.87 -33.31
N GLY A 478 5.85 4.19 -33.16
CA GLY A 478 5.65 5.10 -34.28
C GLY A 478 6.85 5.17 -35.23
N THR A 479 8.05 5.21 -34.66
CA THR A 479 9.30 5.34 -35.41
C THR A 479 10.04 4.02 -35.58
N GLY A 480 9.73 3.01 -34.77
CA GLY A 480 10.51 1.78 -34.65
C GLY A 480 11.84 1.97 -33.91
N GLU A 481 12.05 3.12 -33.26
CA GLU A 481 13.31 3.45 -32.59
C GLU A 481 13.47 2.64 -31.29
N SER A 482 14.69 2.15 -31.08
CA SER A 482 15.16 1.53 -29.84
C SER A 482 16.10 2.50 -29.13
N GLU A 483 15.81 2.79 -27.88
CA GLU A 483 16.62 3.66 -27.01
C GLU A 483 17.18 2.85 -25.86
N ASP A 484 18.43 3.15 -25.51
CA ASP A 484 19.22 2.46 -24.50
C ASP A 484 20.08 3.47 -23.72
N GLY A 485 19.89 3.54 -22.42
CA GLY A 485 20.54 4.48 -21.53
C GLY A 485 20.19 4.20 -20.07
N TYR A 486 20.16 5.24 -19.24
CA TYR A 486 20.03 5.09 -17.79
C TYR A 486 19.44 6.30 -17.10
N ILE A 487 19.13 6.13 -15.81
CA ILE A 487 18.69 7.19 -14.91
C ILE A 487 19.68 7.29 -13.76
N LEU A 488 20.17 8.51 -13.51
CA LEU A 488 20.88 8.89 -12.28
C LEU A 488 20.60 10.36 -11.95
N ALA A 489 21.32 11.29 -12.56
CA ALA A 489 21.11 12.72 -12.36
C ALA A 489 19.94 13.26 -13.19
N GLU A 490 19.74 12.65 -14.35
CA GLU A 490 18.65 12.86 -15.29
C GLU A 490 18.38 11.55 -16.04
N ARG A 491 17.44 11.57 -16.98
CA ARG A 491 17.16 10.45 -17.88
C ARG A 491 17.98 10.58 -19.15
N VAL A 492 18.95 9.70 -19.32
CA VAL A 492 19.77 9.54 -20.53
C VAL A 492 19.14 8.42 -21.38
N MET A 493 18.93 8.67 -22.69
CA MET A 493 18.25 7.71 -23.59
C MET A 493 19.18 7.14 -24.68
N THR A 494 20.47 7.45 -24.63
CA THR A 494 21.47 7.03 -25.61
C THR A 494 22.78 6.70 -24.91
N GLY A 495 23.63 5.91 -25.58
CA GLY A 495 24.98 5.61 -25.10
C GLY A 495 25.13 4.27 -24.38
N GLY A 496 24.05 3.50 -24.22
CA GLY A 496 24.12 2.11 -23.79
C GLY A 496 24.67 1.17 -24.87
N GLN A 497 24.81 -0.11 -24.52
CA GLN A 497 25.37 -1.19 -25.34
C GLN A 497 24.59 -1.51 -26.63
N GLY A 498 23.35 -1.05 -26.70
CA GLY A 498 22.38 -1.34 -27.73
C GLY A 498 21.36 -2.39 -27.28
N VAL A 499 20.11 -2.13 -27.65
CA VAL A 499 18.96 -3.03 -27.52
C VAL A 499 18.22 -3.06 -28.85
N ASP A 500 17.75 -4.24 -29.25
CA ASP A 500 16.94 -4.40 -30.44
C ASP A 500 15.49 -4.64 -30.03
N PHE A 501 14.59 -3.73 -30.40
CA PHE A 501 13.15 -3.94 -30.29
C PHE A 501 12.50 -4.15 -31.65
N THR A 502 11.54 -5.06 -31.70
CA THR A 502 10.58 -5.19 -32.80
C THR A 502 9.17 -5.08 -32.23
N GLY A 503 8.23 -4.55 -33.02
CA GLY A 503 6.85 -4.40 -32.57
C GLY A 503 5.86 -4.45 -33.73
N SER A 504 4.74 -5.12 -33.52
CA SER A 504 3.62 -5.15 -34.47
C SER A 504 2.28 -5.05 -33.74
N LEU A 505 1.27 -4.58 -34.47
CA LEU A 505 -0.12 -4.59 -34.04
C LEU A 505 -0.91 -5.47 -35.00
N ASP A 506 -1.31 -6.65 -34.53
CA ASP A 506 -2.01 -7.64 -35.34
C ASP A 506 -3.32 -8.03 -34.65
N ASN A 507 -4.44 -7.90 -35.37
CA ASN A 507 -5.79 -8.19 -34.87
C ASN A 507 -6.13 -7.52 -33.51
N GLY A 508 -5.65 -6.29 -33.30
CA GLY A 508 -5.90 -5.54 -32.05
C GLY A 508 -5.01 -5.94 -30.88
N VAL A 509 -3.98 -6.77 -31.10
CA VAL A 509 -3.00 -7.15 -30.08
C VAL A 509 -1.64 -6.60 -30.47
N TRP A 510 -1.06 -5.78 -29.59
CA TRP A 510 0.33 -5.39 -29.69
C TRP A 510 1.22 -6.57 -29.31
N THR A 511 2.26 -6.82 -30.09
CA THR A 511 3.37 -7.73 -29.73
C THR A 511 4.66 -6.95 -29.86
N VAL A 512 5.42 -6.86 -28.76
CA VAL A 512 6.74 -6.22 -28.74
C VAL A 512 7.76 -7.22 -28.23
N GLU A 513 8.85 -7.40 -28.97
CA GLU A 513 9.95 -8.27 -28.61
C GLU A 513 11.21 -7.45 -28.40
N MET A 514 12.04 -7.88 -27.45
CA MET A 514 13.30 -7.24 -27.07
C MET A 514 14.42 -8.27 -27.10
N ILE A 515 15.56 -7.89 -27.66
CA ILE A 515 16.82 -8.61 -27.54
C ILE A 515 17.84 -7.67 -26.93
N ARG A 516 18.44 -8.09 -25.81
CA ARG A 516 19.49 -7.35 -25.10
C ARG A 516 20.60 -8.30 -24.70
N LYS A 517 21.85 -7.88 -24.81
CA LYS A 517 22.98 -8.66 -24.29
C LYS A 517 22.95 -8.70 -22.76
N LEU A 518 23.38 -9.82 -22.19
CA LEU A 518 23.48 -9.98 -20.73
C LEU A 518 24.64 -9.15 -20.16
N THR A 519 25.77 -9.08 -20.85
CA THR A 519 26.97 -8.37 -20.37
C THR A 519 27.21 -7.08 -21.15
N SER A 520 27.40 -5.97 -20.43
CA SER A 520 27.75 -4.66 -21.00
C SER A 520 29.09 -4.15 -20.46
N ASP A 521 29.82 -3.41 -21.29
CA ASP A 521 30.98 -2.61 -20.90
C ASP A 521 30.69 -1.08 -20.91
N GLN A 522 29.44 -0.69 -21.17
CA GLN A 522 29.04 0.72 -21.19
C GLN A 522 28.58 1.19 -19.80
N PRO A 523 28.95 2.41 -19.37
CA PRO A 523 28.40 3.01 -18.16
C PRO A 523 26.89 3.20 -18.27
N GLY A 524 26.15 2.85 -17.22
CA GLY A 524 24.69 2.98 -17.21
C GLY A 524 23.94 1.72 -17.63
N ASP A 525 24.64 0.65 -18.02
CA ASP A 525 24.03 -0.62 -18.35
C ASP A 525 24.33 -1.68 -17.29
N ILE A 526 23.34 -2.49 -16.96
CA ILE A 526 23.53 -3.58 -16.02
C ILE A 526 24.09 -4.80 -16.71
N SER A 527 25.20 -5.33 -16.20
CA SER A 527 25.62 -6.68 -16.53
C SER A 527 24.84 -7.68 -15.67
N MET A 528 24.26 -8.69 -16.32
CA MET A 528 23.40 -9.69 -15.70
C MET A 528 24.09 -11.04 -15.69
N SER A 529 24.20 -11.63 -14.50
CA SER A 529 24.55 -13.01 -14.27
C SER A 529 23.29 -13.87 -14.19
N THR A 530 23.41 -15.16 -14.51
CA THR A 530 22.27 -16.09 -14.52
C THR A 530 22.02 -16.75 -13.16
N ASP A 531 22.85 -16.48 -12.16
CA ASP A 531 22.72 -16.95 -10.78
C ASP A 531 22.24 -15.86 -9.81
N GLU A 532 21.83 -14.71 -10.33
CA GLU A 532 21.33 -13.56 -9.56
C GLU A 532 19.92 -13.17 -10.04
N TRP A 533 19.17 -12.51 -9.15
CA TRP A 533 17.93 -11.84 -9.51
C TRP A 533 18.17 -10.35 -9.77
N TYR A 534 17.27 -9.77 -10.57
CA TYR A 534 17.31 -8.35 -10.92
C TYR A 534 15.95 -7.74 -10.69
N ASN A 535 15.93 -6.48 -10.28
CA ASN A 535 14.68 -5.74 -10.24
C ASN A 535 14.31 -5.34 -11.67
N PHE A 536 13.08 -5.66 -12.06
CA PHE A 536 12.49 -5.44 -13.36
C PHE A 536 11.19 -4.67 -13.20
N GLY A 537 11.04 -3.59 -13.94
CA GLY A 537 9.78 -2.85 -14.03
C GLY A 537 9.58 -2.34 -15.44
N PHE A 538 8.33 -2.24 -15.87
CA PHE A 538 8.04 -1.73 -17.20
C PHE A 538 6.79 -0.86 -17.21
N ALA A 539 6.72 -0.01 -18.23
CA ALA A 539 5.66 0.95 -18.41
C ALA A 539 5.24 1.00 -19.88
N ILE A 540 3.94 1.15 -20.08
CA ILE A 540 3.36 1.36 -21.40
C ILE A 540 2.76 2.77 -21.43
N HIS A 541 3.36 3.64 -22.23
CA HIS A 541 2.69 4.85 -22.69
C HIS A 541 1.70 4.45 -23.76
N ASP A 542 0.51 4.05 -23.34
CA ASP A 542 -0.60 3.67 -24.21
C ASP A 542 -1.35 4.90 -24.73
N ASP A 543 -2.05 4.76 -25.83
CA ASP A 543 -2.96 5.77 -26.38
C ASP A 543 -2.31 7.16 -26.57
N TYR A 544 -1.17 7.19 -27.26
CA TYR A 544 -0.40 8.42 -27.54
C TYR A 544 -0.03 9.20 -26.27
N SER A 545 0.02 8.55 -25.11
CA SER A 545 0.37 9.20 -23.85
C SER A 545 1.86 9.52 -23.75
N SER A 546 2.19 10.44 -22.84
CA SER A 546 3.57 10.83 -22.55
C SER A 546 3.71 11.18 -21.08
N SER A 547 4.94 11.44 -20.63
CA SER A 547 5.24 11.85 -19.25
C SER A 547 4.66 10.87 -18.22
N ARG A 548 3.97 11.36 -17.18
CA ARG A 548 3.36 10.54 -16.13
C ARG A 548 2.12 9.75 -16.55
N PHE A 549 1.61 9.95 -17.77
CA PHE A 549 0.30 9.42 -18.18
C PHE A 549 0.30 7.95 -18.65
N HIS A 550 1.35 7.20 -18.29
CA HIS A 550 1.55 5.80 -18.64
C HIS A 550 0.90 4.85 -17.63
N HIS A 551 0.74 3.59 -18.03
CA HIS A 551 0.50 2.48 -17.12
C HIS A 551 1.84 1.86 -16.76
N VAL A 552 1.96 1.36 -15.53
CA VAL A 552 3.23 0.88 -14.98
C VAL A 552 3.04 -0.36 -14.13
N SER A 553 4.06 -1.22 -14.09
CA SER A 553 4.08 -2.40 -13.24
C SER A 553 4.49 -2.05 -11.81
N LEU A 554 4.12 -2.88 -10.85
CA LEU A 554 4.88 -2.95 -9.60
C LEU A 554 6.32 -3.42 -9.90
N GLY A 555 7.24 -3.25 -8.94
CA GLY A 555 8.60 -3.79 -9.07
C GLY A 555 8.58 -5.32 -8.99
N LEU A 556 9.04 -5.98 -10.05
CA LEU A 556 9.10 -7.44 -10.19
C LEU A 556 10.55 -7.91 -10.05
N LYS A 557 10.76 -9.19 -9.76
CA LYS A 557 12.05 -9.85 -9.87
C LYS A 557 12.12 -10.58 -11.21
N LEU A 558 13.23 -10.39 -11.90
CA LEU A 558 13.65 -11.13 -13.07
C LEU A 558 14.73 -12.13 -12.64
N GLY A 559 14.45 -13.41 -12.79
CA GLY A 559 15.38 -14.52 -12.54
C GLY A 559 15.66 -15.31 -13.81
N PHE A 560 16.64 -16.20 -13.75
CA PHE A 560 17.03 -17.07 -14.86
C PHE A 560 16.92 -18.53 -14.42
N ASP A 561 16.10 -19.30 -15.12
CA ASP A 561 15.78 -20.70 -14.80
C ASP A 561 15.33 -20.91 -13.33
N ASP A 562 14.62 -19.93 -12.78
CA ASP A 562 14.17 -19.88 -11.39
C ASP A 562 12.68 -19.57 -11.32
N GLU A 563 11.88 -20.55 -10.90
CA GLU A 563 10.42 -20.45 -10.84
C GLU A 563 9.89 -19.57 -9.71
N ASP A 564 10.74 -19.19 -8.76
CA ASP A 564 10.37 -18.30 -7.66
C ASP A 564 10.38 -16.82 -8.08
N ALA A 565 11.01 -16.48 -9.20
CA ALA A 565 10.99 -15.12 -9.76
C ALA A 565 9.64 -14.81 -10.43
N GLU A 566 9.13 -13.57 -10.28
CA GLU A 566 7.86 -13.19 -10.91
C GLU A 566 7.96 -13.17 -12.44
N ILE A 567 9.15 -12.90 -12.99
CA ILE A 567 9.49 -13.12 -14.40
C ILE A 567 10.68 -14.09 -14.46
N ASN A 568 10.43 -15.31 -14.95
CA ASN A 568 11.45 -16.32 -15.14
C ASN A 568 11.92 -16.36 -16.60
N ALA A 569 13.17 -15.98 -16.85
CA ALA A 569 13.80 -16.18 -18.15
C ALA A 569 14.24 -17.64 -18.29
N ILE A 570 13.64 -18.35 -19.25
CA ILE A 570 13.91 -19.77 -19.49
C ILE A 570 15.05 -19.94 -20.51
N ALA A 571 16.01 -20.83 -20.23
CA ALA A 571 17.06 -21.16 -21.17
C ALA A 571 16.50 -21.76 -22.47
N LYS A 572 16.96 -21.24 -23.61
CA LYS A 572 16.53 -21.69 -24.94
C LYS A 572 17.28 -22.90 -25.48
#